data_AF-A0A2R4G5P9-F1
#
_entry.id   AF-A0A2R4G5P9-F1
#
_cell.length_a   1.000
_cell.length_b   1.000
_cell.length_c   1.000
_cell.angle_alpha   90.00
_cell.angle_beta   90.00
_cell.angle_gamma   90.00
#
_symmetry.space_group_name_H-M   'P 1'
#
loop_
_entity.id
_entity.type
_entity.pdbx_description
1 polymer ?
#
loop_
_entity_poly.entity_id
_entity_poly.type
_entity_poly.pdbx_seq_one_letter_code
_entity_poly.pdbx_strand_id
1 'polypeptide(L)'
;MKRAIAALCVATLACSAVGCGEEKKEAIPTFSNATYIAQMATLKCYYHNTAKLSHEGSWFFNNGYKRMWMEYSGIVKYGIDADKVTISPDANGHRVVITVPPAHVLDDPDVNEKSFSKPLVSTGFATSITAEEKTEMFDKAQQSMLKQAKTDSALLAQAEARAWTILEQYVRNVLGDDAKNWTIEFKDVQ
;
A
#
# COMPACT_ATOMS: atom_id res chain seq x y z
N MET A 1 70.31 13.23 55.55
CA MET A 1 70.21 11.99 54.74
C MET A 1 68.75 11.70 54.45
N LYS A 2 68.40 11.60 53.17
CA LYS A 2 67.33 10.79 52.55
C LYS A 2 65.84 11.01 52.93
N ARG A 3 65.12 11.52 51.90
CA ARG A 3 63.77 11.12 51.41
C ARG A 3 62.55 11.60 52.21
N ALA A 4 61.36 11.88 51.66
CA ALA A 4 60.79 12.32 50.39
C ALA A 4 59.26 12.13 50.52
N ILE A 5 58.44 12.97 49.84
CA ILE A 5 57.03 12.74 49.40
C ILE A 5 55.94 12.95 50.47
N ALA A 6 55.20 14.07 50.48
CA ALA A 6 54.00 14.48 49.70
C ALA A 6 52.67 13.97 50.33
N ALA A 7 51.84 14.82 50.96
CA ALA A 7 50.83 15.77 50.44
C ALA A 7 49.42 15.14 50.27
N LEU A 8 48.42 15.65 51.01
CA LEU A 8 46.98 15.42 50.79
C LEU A 8 46.19 16.64 51.35
N CYS A 9 45.82 17.59 50.48
CA CYS A 9 44.47 17.84 49.92
C CYS A 9 43.57 18.78 50.75
N VAL A 10 43.66 20.08 50.46
CA VAL A 10 42.55 21.04 50.63
C VAL A 10 42.60 22.03 49.46
N ALA A 11 41.42 22.43 48.97
CA ALA A 11 41.14 23.39 47.90
C ALA A 11 41.33 22.81 46.47
N THR A 12 40.39 22.91 45.53
CA THR A 12 39.27 23.83 45.41
C THR A 12 38.31 23.24 44.36
N LEU A 13 37.05 23.03 44.73
CA LEU A 13 35.96 22.80 43.77
C LEU A 13 35.59 24.16 43.17
N ALA A 14 36.12 24.50 42.00
CA ALA A 14 35.54 25.47 41.10
C ALA A 14 36.21 25.36 39.72
N CYS A 15 35.40 25.49 38.67
CA CYS A 15 35.77 25.68 37.27
C CYS A 15 36.21 24.44 36.48
N SER A 16 35.24 23.78 35.84
CA SER A 16 35.21 23.70 34.37
C SER A 16 33.94 23.00 33.88
N ALA A 17 32.79 23.65 34.05
CA ALA A 17 31.65 23.41 33.17
C ALA A 17 31.82 24.29 31.92
N VAL A 18 32.80 23.94 31.09
CA VAL A 18 32.80 24.40 29.70
C VAL A 18 31.90 23.41 28.97
N GLY A 19 30.59 23.65 29.06
CA GLY A 19 29.65 23.05 28.14
C GLY A 19 30.06 23.51 26.76
N CYS A 20 30.69 22.62 26.00
CA CYS A 20 30.95 22.81 24.58
C CYS A 20 29.57 22.85 23.93
N GLY A 21 29.02 24.06 23.79
CA GLY A 21 27.88 24.32 22.95
C GLY A 21 28.33 24.11 21.51
N GLU A 22 28.35 22.85 21.08
CA GLU A 22 28.18 22.60 19.66
C GLU A 22 26.80 23.17 19.32
N GLU A 23 26.79 24.26 18.56
CA GLU A 23 25.61 24.61 17.79
C GLU A 23 25.22 23.36 17.01
N LYS A 24 24.13 22.70 17.43
CA LYS A 24 23.50 21.65 16.64
C LYS A 24 23.14 22.31 15.31
N LYS A 25 23.98 22.14 14.29
CA LYS A 25 23.52 22.27 12.91
C LYS A 25 22.34 21.32 12.81
N GLU A 26 21.14 21.87 12.69
CA GLU A 26 19.93 21.08 12.47
C GLU A 26 20.20 20.16 11.29
N ALA A 27 20.32 18.86 11.58
CA ALA A 27 20.51 17.87 10.54
C ALA A 27 19.23 17.88 9.69
N ILE A 28 19.37 18.11 8.39
CA ILE A 28 18.24 18.07 7.47
C ILE A 28 17.62 16.66 7.58
N PRO A 29 16.32 16.55 7.93
CA PRO A 29 15.68 15.26 8.14
C PRO A 29 15.65 14.47 6.83
N THR A 30 15.88 13.16 6.93
CA THR A 30 15.87 12.23 5.80
C THR A 30 14.64 11.32 5.88
N PHE A 31 14.00 11.07 4.73
CA PHE A 31 12.75 10.30 4.64
C PHE A 31 12.95 8.95 3.92
N SER A 32 13.98 8.20 4.33
CA SER A 32 14.41 6.97 3.64
C SER A 32 13.38 5.83 3.62
N ASN A 33 12.37 5.86 4.49
CA ASN A 33 11.33 4.81 4.58
C ASN A 33 10.05 5.14 3.79
N ALA A 34 10.03 6.21 2.99
CA ALA A 34 8.83 6.66 2.27
C ALA A 34 8.17 5.55 1.44
N THR A 35 8.95 4.78 0.68
CA THR A 35 8.45 3.65 -0.13
C THR A 35 7.77 2.58 0.73
N TYR A 36 8.38 2.18 1.85
CA TYR A 36 7.80 1.17 2.74
C TYR A 36 6.49 1.66 3.36
N ILE A 37 6.45 2.92 3.78
CA ILE A 37 5.26 3.56 4.33
C ILE A 37 4.14 3.65 3.29
N ALA A 38 4.47 3.99 2.04
CA ALA A 38 3.52 4.00 0.93
C ALA A 38 2.94 2.59 0.67
N GLN A 39 3.78 1.54 0.72
CA GLN A 39 3.30 0.15 0.60
C GLN A 39 2.35 -0.24 1.73
N MET A 40 2.62 0.19 2.98
CA MET A 40 1.72 -0.05 4.12
C MET A 40 0.36 0.66 3.98
N ALA A 41 0.30 1.74 3.20
CA ALA A 41 -0.93 2.45 2.94
C ALA A 41 -1.90 1.71 2.02
N THR A 42 -1.47 0.62 1.38
CA THR A 42 -2.31 -0.21 0.51
C THR A 42 -3.61 -0.64 1.19
N LEU A 43 -4.73 -0.35 0.53
CA LEU A 43 -6.07 -0.75 0.92
C LEU A 43 -6.39 -2.13 0.31
N LYS A 44 -6.67 -3.12 1.16
CA LYS A 44 -7.11 -4.46 0.74
C LYS A 44 -8.62 -4.54 0.83
N CYS A 45 -9.29 -4.69 -0.32
CA CYS A 45 -10.73 -4.83 -0.41
C CYS A 45 -11.12 -6.27 -0.71
N TYR A 46 -12.02 -6.83 0.10
CA TYR A 46 -12.52 -8.20 -0.06
C TYR A 46 -13.75 -8.19 -0.97
N TYR A 47 -13.66 -8.92 -2.07
CA TYR A 47 -14.73 -9.11 -3.03
C TYR A 47 -15.33 -10.50 -2.89
N HIS A 48 -16.64 -10.56 -3.02
CA HIS A 48 -17.37 -11.78 -3.36
C HIS A 48 -17.70 -11.70 -4.85
N ASN A 49 -17.34 -12.74 -5.60
CA ASN A 49 -17.55 -12.80 -7.04
C ASN A 49 -18.21 -14.11 -7.45
N THR A 50 -18.78 -14.12 -8.65
CA THR A 50 -19.42 -15.30 -9.23
C THR A 50 -18.92 -15.52 -10.66
N ALA A 51 -18.30 -16.67 -10.88
CA ALA A 51 -17.99 -17.16 -12.21
C ALA A 51 -19.25 -17.80 -12.81
N LYS A 52 -19.65 -17.37 -14.01
CA LYS A 52 -20.89 -17.78 -14.67
C LYS A 52 -20.63 -18.19 -16.12
N LEU A 53 -21.02 -19.41 -16.45
CA LEU A 53 -21.09 -19.91 -17.82
C LEU A 53 -22.56 -20.02 -18.20
N SER A 54 -22.93 -19.45 -19.34
CA SER A 54 -24.25 -19.61 -19.93
C SER A 54 -24.10 -19.75 -21.43
N HIS A 55 -24.50 -20.91 -21.94
CA HIS A 55 -24.52 -21.25 -23.34
C HIS A 55 -25.89 -21.83 -23.67
N GLU A 56 -26.61 -21.18 -24.57
CA GLU A 56 -27.86 -21.71 -25.10
C GLU A 56 -27.57 -22.80 -26.13
N GLY A 57 -28.27 -23.92 -26.02
CA GLY A 57 -28.11 -25.03 -26.95
C GLY A 57 -28.64 -24.69 -28.35
N SER A 58 -28.18 -25.43 -29.35
CA SER A 58 -28.71 -25.35 -30.70
C SER A 58 -29.04 -26.74 -31.22
N TRP A 59 -30.33 -26.93 -31.54
CA TRP A 59 -30.82 -28.14 -32.20
C TRP A 59 -30.13 -28.36 -33.56
N PHE A 60 -29.84 -27.27 -34.29
CA PHE A 60 -29.18 -27.33 -35.59
C PHE A 60 -27.74 -27.82 -35.53
N PHE A 61 -27.04 -27.58 -34.41
CA PHE A 61 -25.65 -28.01 -34.24
C PHE A 61 -25.50 -29.22 -33.32
N ASN A 62 -26.63 -29.83 -32.91
CA ASN A 62 -26.67 -30.96 -31.97
C ASN A 62 -25.89 -30.70 -30.65
N ASN A 63 -25.91 -29.44 -30.19
CA ASN A 63 -25.23 -29.01 -28.98
C ASN A 63 -26.29 -28.65 -27.92
N GLY A 64 -26.28 -29.30 -26.76
CA GLY A 64 -27.19 -28.96 -25.67
C GLY A 64 -26.78 -27.69 -24.93
N TYR A 65 -27.70 -27.13 -24.16
CA TYR A 65 -27.42 -25.97 -23.31
C TYR A 65 -26.41 -26.32 -22.21
N LYS A 66 -25.66 -25.31 -21.74
CA LYS A 66 -24.74 -25.45 -20.61
C LYS A 66 -24.87 -24.24 -19.71
N ARG A 67 -25.05 -24.46 -18.42
CA ARG A 67 -24.98 -23.41 -17.41
C ARG A 67 -24.18 -23.87 -16.21
N MET A 68 -23.29 -23.02 -15.74
CA MET A 68 -22.52 -23.26 -14.52
C MET A 68 -22.34 -21.98 -13.73
N TRP A 69 -22.44 -22.09 -12.42
CA TRP A 69 -22.20 -21.01 -11.48
C TRP A 69 -21.26 -21.50 -10.38
N MET A 70 -20.28 -20.67 -10.04
CA MET A 70 -19.36 -20.92 -8.94
C MET A 70 -19.04 -19.60 -8.27
N GLU A 71 -19.22 -19.55 -6.96
CA GLU A 71 -18.91 -18.38 -6.15
C GLU A 71 -17.50 -18.53 -5.58
N TYR A 72 -16.83 -17.40 -5.41
CA TYR A 72 -15.52 -17.33 -4.80
C TYR A 72 -15.28 -15.93 -4.23
N SER A 73 -14.30 -15.81 -3.38
CA SER A 73 -13.82 -14.53 -2.85
C SER A 73 -12.42 -14.23 -3.37
N GLY A 74 -12.13 -12.94 -3.51
CA GLY A 74 -10.80 -12.45 -3.86
C GLY A 74 -10.49 -11.13 -3.18
N ILE A 75 -9.22 -10.77 -3.14
CA ILE A 75 -8.75 -9.49 -2.60
C ILE A 75 -8.25 -8.64 -3.75
N VAL A 76 -8.78 -7.42 -3.88
CA VAL A 76 -8.23 -6.40 -4.76
C VAL A 76 -7.46 -5.39 -3.91
N LYS A 77 -6.24 -5.08 -4.32
CA LYS A 77 -5.38 -4.10 -3.65
C LYS A 77 -5.46 -2.76 -4.37
N TYR A 78 -5.89 -1.74 -3.65
CA TYR A 78 -5.87 -0.35 -4.09
C TYR A 78 -4.74 0.40 -3.40
N GLY A 79 -3.98 1.19 -4.13
CA GLY A 79 -2.89 1.95 -3.56
C GLY A 79 -2.20 2.83 -4.58
N ILE A 80 -1.06 3.37 -4.19
CA ILE A 80 -0.21 4.20 -5.03
C ILE A 80 1.04 3.41 -5.44
N ASP A 81 1.66 3.81 -6.55
CA ASP A 81 2.98 3.30 -6.93
C ASP A 81 4.02 3.82 -5.94
N ALA A 82 4.41 2.98 -4.99
CA ALA A 82 5.28 3.35 -3.88
C ALA A 82 6.68 3.79 -4.33
N ASP A 83 7.14 3.30 -5.48
CA ASP A 83 8.47 3.63 -6.03
C ASP A 83 8.50 5.03 -6.66
N LYS A 84 7.32 5.61 -6.93
CA LYS A 84 7.16 6.98 -7.44
C LYS A 84 6.92 8.02 -6.34
N VAL A 85 6.88 7.60 -5.08
CA VAL A 85 6.74 8.52 -3.95
C VAL A 85 8.07 9.20 -3.67
N THR A 86 8.08 10.52 -3.63
CA THR A 86 9.25 11.29 -3.20
C THR A 86 8.90 12.18 -2.04
N ILE A 87 9.80 12.27 -1.06
CA ILE A 87 9.69 13.17 0.08
C ILE A 87 11.00 13.90 0.23
N SER A 88 10.97 15.21 0.02
CA SER A 88 12.16 16.04 0.09
C SER A 88 11.89 17.32 0.85
N PRO A 89 12.75 17.70 1.81
CA PRO A 89 12.75 19.04 2.37
C PRO A 89 13.16 20.06 1.29
N ASP A 90 12.64 21.29 1.38
CA ASP A 90 13.08 22.39 0.53
C ASP A 90 14.48 22.86 0.92
N ALA A 91 15.17 23.55 0.00
CA ALA A 91 16.55 24.01 0.21
C ALA A 91 16.70 24.96 1.41
N ASN A 92 15.59 25.52 1.92
CA ASN A 92 15.55 26.46 3.04
C ASN A 92 15.22 25.79 4.39
N GLY A 93 14.90 24.50 4.42
CA GLY A 93 14.77 23.72 5.67
C GLY A 93 13.50 23.95 6.48
N HIS A 94 12.41 24.43 5.86
CA HIS A 94 11.14 24.69 6.58
C HIS A 94 9.89 24.20 5.84
N ARG A 95 10.07 23.54 4.68
CA ARG A 95 8.99 22.89 3.94
C ARG A 95 9.38 21.47 3.57
N VAL A 96 8.45 20.52 3.69
CA VAL A 96 8.59 19.18 3.12
C VAL A 96 7.58 19.03 1.99
N VAL A 97 8.05 18.65 0.81
CA VAL A 97 7.21 18.35 -0.34
C VAL A 97 7.10 16.84 -0.47
N ILE A 98 5.86 16.35 -0.47
CA ILE A 98 5.50 14.95 -0.69
C ILE A 98 4.89 14.86 -2.09
N THR A 99 5.56 14.15 -3.00
CA THR A 99 5.00 13.86 -4.33
C THR A 99 4.38 12.49 -4.31
N VAL A 100 3.09 12.40 -4.67
CA VAL A 100 2.31 11.16 -4.62
C VAL A 100 1.67 10.92 -5.99
N PRO A 101 1.86 9.73 -6.61
CA PRO A 101 1.15 9.39 -7.83
C PRO A 101 -0.32 9.06 -7.54
N PRO A 102 -1.22 9.13 -8.53
CA PRO A 102 -2.62 8.77 -8.34
C PRO A 102 -2.77 7.29 -7.93
N ALA A 103 -3.79 7.03 -7.11
CA ALA A 103 -4.11 5.67 -6.71
C ALA A 103 -4.67 4.85 -7.87
N HIS A 104 -4.38 3.55 -7.87
CA HIS A 104 -4.86 2.56 -8.84
C HIS A 104 -4.94 1.18 -8.19
N VAL A 105 -5.47 0.21 -8.95
CA VAL A 105 -5.39 -1.20 -8.58
C VAL A 105 -3.97 -1.70 -8.85
N LEU A 106 -3.29 -2.19 -7.81
CA LEU A 106 -1.85 -2.49 -7.85
C LEU A 106 -1.51 -3.77 -8.61
N ASP A 107 -2.29 -4.83 -8.39
CA ASP A 107 -2.03 -6.18 -8.90
C ASP A 107 -3.32 -6.81 -9.43
N ASP A 108 -3.18 -7.97 -10.09
CA ASP A 108 -4.32 -8.85 -10.33
C ASP A 108 -4.97 -9.30 -9.00
N PRO A 109 -6.28 -9.61 -9.00
CA PRO A 109 -6.97 -10.02 -7.79
C PRO A 109 -6.37 -11.30 -7.18
N ASP A 110 -6.14 -11.27 -5.88
CA ASP A 110 -5.66 -12.42 -5.12
C ASP A 110 -6.85 -13.33 -4.77
N VAL A 111 -6.96 -14.45 -5.47
CA VAL A 111 -8.09 -15.38 -5.36
C VAL A 111 -7.93 -16.28 -4.14
N ASN A 112 -8.95 -16.33 -3.29
CA ASN A 112 -8.97 -17.29 -2.20
C ASN A 112 -9.52 -18.64 -2.68
N GLU A 113 -8.61 -19.56 -3.04
CA GLU A 113 -8.99 -20.90 -3.50
C GLU A 113 -9.84 -21.69 -2.49
N LYS A 114 -9.66 -21.43 -1.19
CA LYS A 114 -10.44 -22.12 -0.14
C LYS A 114 -11.89 -21.64 -0.06
N SER A 115 -12.23 -20.55 -0.76
CA SER A 115 -13.58 -19.97 -0.78
C SER A 115 -14.45 -20.46 -1.92
N PHE A 116 -13.91 -21.28 -2.85
CA PHE A 116 -14.70 -21.80 -3.97
C PHE A 116 -15.90 -22.60 -3.46
N SER A 117 -17.09 -22.21 -3.89
CA SER A 117 -18.31 -22.97 -3.62
C SER A 117 -18.36 -24.22 -4.48
N LYS A 118 -19.23 -25.17 -4.09
CA LYS A 118 -19.54 -26.31 -4.96
C LYS A 118 -20.21 -25.76 -6.24
N PRO A 119 -19.72 -26.09 -7.43
CA PRO A 119 -20.28 -25.55 -8.66
C PRO A 119 -21.70 -26.06 -8.88
N LEU A 120 -22.60 -25.14 -9.20
CA LEU A 120 -23.96 -25.47 -9.65
C LEU A 120 -23.91 -25.69 -11.15
N VAL A 121 -24.27 -26.88 -11.61
CA VAL A 121 -24.17 -27.29 -13.02
C VAL A 121 -25.52 -27.73 -13.55
N SER A 122 -25.89 -27.24 -14.73
CA SER A 122 -27.10 -27.62 -15.45
C SER A 122 -26.78 -27.73 -16.93
N THR A 123 -26.96 -28.92 -17.52
CA THR A 123 -26.63 -29.19 -18.92
C THR A 123 -27.75 -29.93 -19.65
N GLY A 124 -27.82 -29.74 -20.96
CA GLY A 124 -28.69 -30.52 -21.84
C GLY A 124 -28.24 -31.97 -22.00
N PHE A 125 -29.09 -32.77 -22.65
CA PHE A 125 -28.81 -34.18 -22.94
C PHE A 125 -27.44 -34.37 -23.61
N ALA A 126 -26.68 -35.36 -23.16
CA ALA A 126 -25.34 -35.70 -23.66
C ALA A 126 -24.34 -34.53 -23.73
N THR A 127 -24.54 -33.48 -22.93
CA THR A 127 -23.71 -32.27 -22.95
C THR A 127 -22.90 -32.14 -21.65
N SER A 128 -21.61 -31.85 -21.78
CA SER A 128 -20.70 -31.64 -20.65
C SER A 128 -19.99 -30.27 -20.75
N ILE A 129 -19.50 -29.80 -19.60
CA ILE A 129 -18.70 -28.57 -19.52
C ILE A 129 -17.22 -28.95 -19.51
N THR A 130 -16.45 -28.44 -20.47
CA THR A 130 -15.03 -28.76 -20.62
C THR A 130 -14.16 -28.01 -19.60
N ALA A 131 -12.88 -28.36 -19.52
CA ALA A 131 -11.93 -27.64 -18.67
C ALA A 131 -11.70 -26.21 -19.19
N GLU A 132 -11.59 -26.05 -20.50
CA GLU A 132 -11.41 -24.77 -21.19
C GLU A 132 -12.58 -23.83 -20.91
N GLU A 133 -13.81 -24.34 -20.97
CA GLU A 133 -15.03 -23.58 -20.63
C GLU A 133 -15.03 -23.09 -19.18
N LYS A 134 -14.48 -23.86 -18.23
CA LYS A 134 -14.33 -23.46 -16.83
C LYS A 134 -13.25 -22.40 -16.65
N THR A 135 -12.13 -22.53 -17.34
CA THR A 135 -11.06 -21.52 -17.35
C THR A 135 -11.59 -20.20 -17.91
N GLU A 136 -12.25 -20.23 -19.07
CA GLU A 136 -12.83 -19.02 -19.68
C GLU A 136 -13.91 -18.39 -18.79
N MET A 137 -14.76 -19.21 -18.16
CA MET A 137 -15.74 -18.74 -17.18
C MET A 137 -15.07 -17.98 -16.02
N PHE A 138 -13.96 -18.50 -15.51
CA PHE A 138 -13.23 -17.91 -14.41
C PHE A 138 -12.49 -16.63 -14.84
N ASP A 139 -11.82 -16.66 -16.00
CA ASP A 139 -11.11 -15.51 -16.56
C ASP A 139 -12.05 -14.33 -16.82
N LYS A 140 -13.23 -14.60 -17.39
CA LYS A 140 -14.27 -13.57 -17.57
C LYS A 140 -14.72 -12.96 -16.25
N ALA A 141 -14.87 -13.78 -15.21
CA ALA A 141 -15.26 -13.31 -13.88
C ALA A 141 -14.18 -12.42 -13.26
N GLN A 142 -12.91 -12.80 -13.38
CA GLN A 142 -11.76 -12.01 -12.90
C GLN A 142 -11.62 -10.69 -13.68
N GLN A 143 -11.71 -10.73 -15.01
CA GLN A 143 -11.63 -9.52 -15.84
C GLN A 143 -12.78 -8.54 -15.54
N SER A 144 -14.00 -9.04 -15.34
CA SER A 144 -15.15 -8.22 -14.96
C SER A 144 -14.94 -7.55 -13.60
N MET A 145 -14.47 -8.31 -12.61
CA MET A 145 -14.15 -7.78 -11.27
C MET A 145 -13.04 -6.73 -11.33
N LEU A 146 -11.95 -7.01 -12.07
CA LEU A 146 -10.84 -6.08 -12.24
C LEU A 146 -11.28 -4.79 -12.94
N LYS A 147 -12.14 -4.90 -13.97
CA LYS A 147 -12.69 -3.74 -14.67
C LYS A 147 -13.51 -2.87 -13.73
N GLN A 148 -14.43 -3.48 -12.96
CA GLN A 148 -15.25 -2.77 -11.98
C GLN A 148 -14.36 -2.09 -10.93
N ALA A 149 -13.38 -2.82 -10.40
CA ALA A 149 -12.45 -2.32 -9.41
C ALA A 149 -11.64 -1.11 -9.91
N LYS A 150 -11.11 -1.18 -11.14
CA LYS A 150 -10.35 -0.08 -11.77
C LYS A 150 -11.19 1.17 -12.05
N THR A 151 -12.51 1.04 -12.10
CA THR A 151 -13.43 2.17 -12.31
C THR A 151 -14.14 2.62 -11.04
N ASP A 152 -13.86 2.01 -9.90
CA ASP A 152 -14.44 2.38 -8.62
C ASP A 152 -13.74 3.63 -8.06
N SER A 153 -14.23 4.79 -8.47
CA SER A 153 -13.66 6.08 -8.06
C SER A 153 -13.71 6.31 -6.56
N ALA A 154 -14.67 5.71 -5.84
CA ALA A 154 -14.77 5.86 -4.40
C ALA A 154 -13.64 5.11 -3.68
N LEU A 155 -13.37 3.86 -4.08
CA LEU A 155 -12.26 3.08 -3.51
C LEU A 155 -10.89 3.63 -3.92
N LEU A 156 -10.76 4.15 -5.14
CA LEU A 156 -9.54 4.83 -5.60
C LEU A 156 -9.27 6.09 -4.77
N ALA A 157 -10.27 6.96 -4.60
CA ALA A 157 -10.16 8.15 -3.76
C ALA A 157 -9.87 7.80 -2.29
N GLN A 158 -10.45 6.72 -1.77
CA GLN A 158 -10.17 6.24 -0.42
C GLN A 158 -8.71 5.77 -0.28
N ALA A 159 -8.18 5.04 -1.26
CA ALA A 159 -6.80 4.59 -1.25
C ALA A 159 -5.81 5.75 -1.35
N GLU A 160 -6.11 6.77 -2.15
CA GLU A 160 -5.33 8.00 -2.25
C GLU A 160 -5.32 8.77 -0.93
N ALA A 161 -6.50 9.05 -0.35
CA ALA A 161 -6.62 9.75 0.93
C ALA A 161 -5.90 9.00 2.06
N ARG A 162 -5.95 7.66 2.05
CA ARG A 162 -5.23 6.80 3.00
C ARG A 162 -3.72 6.94 2.84
N ALA A 163 -3.21 6.94 1.60
CA ALA A 163 -1.79 7.14 1.33
C ALA A 163 -1.31 8.51 1.77
N TRP A 164 -2.06 9.57 1.47
CA TRP A 164 -1.76 10.93 1.92
C TRP A 164 -1.68 11.00 3.44
N THR A 165 -2.70 10.49 4.13
CA THR A 165 -2.75 10.50 5.61
C THR A 165 -1.54 9.80 6.23
N ILE A 166 -1.18 8.62 5.71
CA ILE A 166 -0.08 7.81 6.25
C ILE A 166 1.28 8.45 5.97
N LEU A 167 1.47 9.02 4.77
CA LEU A 167 2.71 9.73 4.41
C LEU A 167 2.88 11.03 5.21
N GLU A 168 1.81 11.79 5.41
CA GLU A 168 1.84 12.98 6.26
C GLU A 168 2.21 12.62 7.70
N GLN A 169 1.57 11.58 8.26
CA GLN A 169 1.88 11.08 9.60
C GLN A 169 3.34 10.63 9.70
N TYR A 170 3.87 9.94 8.68
CA TYR A 170 5.28 9.58 8.64
C TYR A 170 6.19 10.80 8.67
N VAL A 171 5.93 11.82 7.85
CA VAL A 171 6.72 13.05 7.84
C VAL A 171 6.67 13.74 9.20
N ARG A 172 5.47 13.90 9.79
CA ARG A 172 5.30 14.50 11.12
C ARG A 172 6.06 13.71 12.19
N ASN A 173 6.04 12.38 12.13
CA ASN A 173 6.75 11.53 13.09
C ASN A 173 8.27 11.64 12.96
N VAL A 174 8.81 11.80 11.75
CA VAL A 174 10.26 12.02 11.54
C VAL A 174 10.68 13.40 12.03
N LEU A 175 9.84 14.42 11.83
CA LEU A 175 10.09 15.79 12.30
C LEU A 175 9.91 15.96 13.82
N GLY A 176 9.13 15.09 14.47
CA GLY A 176 8.90 15.14 15.91
C GLY A 176 8.28 16.45 16.38
N ASP A 177 8.76 16.98 17.50
CA ASP A 177 8.25 18.21 18.11
C ASP A 177 8.42 19.46 17.22
N ASP A 178 9.36 19.40 16.27
CA ASP A 178 9.63 20.49 15.34
C ASP A 178 8.62 20.56 14.20
N ALA A 179 7.79 19.52 13.98
CA ALA A 179 6.83 19.45 12.87
C ALA A 179 5.89 20.67 12.78
N LYS A 180 5.60 21.35 13.91
CA LYS A 180 4.80 22.58 13.97
C LYS A 180 5.43 23.78 13.25
N ASN A 181 6.75 23.77 13.08
CA ASN A 181 7.54 24.80 12.41
C ASN A 181 7.72 24.49 10.92
N TRP A 182 7.23 23.34 10.45
CA TRP A 182 7.36 22.89 9.06
C TRP A 182 6.03 22.96 8.31
N THR A 183 6.10 23.40 7.06
CA THR A 183 4.97 23.27 6.13
C THR A 183 5.07 21.94 5.39
N ILE A 184 4.02 21.11 5.45
CA ILE A 184 3.94 19.86 4.68
C ILE A 184 3.01 20.10 3.49
N GLU A 185 3.51 19.87 2.28
CA GLU A 185 2.79 20.11 1.03
C GLU A 185 2.74 18.84 0.19
N PHE A 186 1.56 18.53 -0.34
CA PHE A 186 1.38 17.46 -1.32
C PHE A 186 1.41 18.04 -2.73
N LYS A 187 2.12 17.36 -3.64
CA LYS A 187 2.12 17.67 -5.07
C LYS A 187 1.72 16.44 -5.87
N ASP A 188 0.86 16.67 -6.86
CA ASP A 188 0.51 15.67 -7.85
C ASP A 188 1.70 15.44 -8.79
N VAL A 189 1.93 14.18 -9.15
CA VAL A 189 2.81 13.85 -10.28
C VAL A 189 2.09 14.28 -11.56
N GLN A 190 2.60 15.31 -12.25
CA GLN A 190 2.14 15.65 -13.60
C GLN A 190 2.53 14.58 -14.62
#